data_AF-Q64QV2-F1
#
_entry.id   AF-Q64QV2-F1
#
_cell.length_a   1.000
_cell.length_b   1.000
_cell.length_c   1.000
_cell.angle_alpha   90.00
_cell.angle_beta   90.00
_cell.angle_gamma   90.00
#
_symmetry.space_group_name_H-M   'P 1'
#
loop_
_entity.id
_entity.type
_entity.pdbx_description
1 polymer ?
#
loop_
_entity_poly.entity_id
_entity_poly.type
_entity_poly.pdbx_seq_one_letter_code
_entity_poly.pdbx_strand_id
1 'polypeptide(L)'
;METNKKHTENALKQALRRRQPGRLPSNFNYRMMEQIRLEAEKQQKRKERVMLCGMIAGILLLLGVGVYTLVFKLEFNFKEYLSGMDFSHADSSLLAFYSYIATLVLLLLGLDYWLRKKKFHS
;
A
#
# COMPACT_ATOMS: atom_id res chain seq x y z
N MET A 1 -28.33 60.70 17.08
CA MET A 1 -27.59 59.43 16.91
C MET A 1 -27.85 58.75 15.56
N GLU A 2 -28.95 59.02 14.84
CA GLU A 2 -29.32 58.30 13.60
C GLU A 2 -28.48 58.63 12.35
N THR A 3 -27.85 59.81 12.29
CA THR A 3 -27.09 60.26 11.11
C THR A 3 -25.75 59.52 10.93
N ASN A 4 -25.13 59.07 12.04
CA ASN A 4 -23.87 58.35 12.02
C ASN A 4 -24.03 56.92 11.44
N LYS A 5 -25.11 56.24 11.83
CA LYS A 5 -25.46 54.88 11.34
C LYS A 5 -25.67 54.85 9.82
N LYS A 6 -26.37 55.86 9.28
CA LYS A 6 -26.60 55.99 7.83
C LYS A 6 -25.30 56.21 7.05
N HIS A 7 -24.35 56.96 7.61
CA HIS A 7 -23.05 57.17 6.97
C HIS A 7 -22.17 55.91 6.98
N THR A 8 -22.19 55.13 8.06
CA THR A 8 -21.45 53.86 8.12
C THR A 8 -22.05 52.82 7.19
N GLU A 9 -23.37 52.71 7.11
CA GLU A 9 -24.05 51.80 6.17
C GLU A 9 -23.80 52.19 4.71
N ASN A 10 -23.77 53.48 4.39
CA ASN A 10 -23.43 53.97 3.05
C ASN A 10 -21.95 53.74 2.71
N ALA A 11 -21.04 53.95 3.67
CA ALA A 11 -19.63 53.63 3.50
C ALA A 11 -19.40 52.11 3.34
N LEU A 12 -20.13 51.27 4.09
CA LEU A 12 -20.10 49.83 3.94
C LEU A 12 -20.67 49.39 2.59
N LYS A 13 -21.82 49.94 2.17
CA LYS A 13 -22.40 49.69 0.84
C LYS A 13 -21.47 50.12 -0.28
N GLN A 14 -20.76 51.24 -0.11
CA GLN A 14 -19.79 51.75 -1.08
C GLN A 14 -18.53 50.89 -1.13
N ALA A 15 -18.04 50.40 0.02
CA ALA A 15 -16.93 49.45 0.12
C ALA A 15 -17.32 48.08 -0.46
N LEU A 16 -18.55 47.61 -0.22
CA LEU A 16 -19.11 46.37 -0.78
C LEU A 16 -19.39 46.49 -2.28
N ARG A 17 -19.79 47.68 -2.79
CA ARG A 17 -19.90 47.95 -4.24
C ARG A 17 -18.54 48.04 -4.93
N ARG A 18 -17.52 48.63 -4.28
CA ARG A 18 -16.13 48.58 -4.76
C ARG A 18 -15.55 47.17 -4.71
N ARG A 19 -16.03 46.36 -3.76
CA ARG A 19 -15.84 44.91 -3.66
C ARG A 19 -16.93 44.14 -4.40
N GLN A 20 -17.45 44.65 -5.52
CA GLN A 20 -18.28 43.82 -6.39
C GLN A 20 -17.48 42.54 -6.68
N PRO A 21 -18.14 41.37 -6.61
CA PRO A 21 -17.46 40.10 -6.78
C PRO A 21 -16.89 40.14 -8.17
N GLY A 22 -15.57 40.31 -8.27
CA GLY A 22 -14.87 40.02 -9.51
C GLY A 22 -15.34 38.63 -9.86
N ARG A 23 -16.19 38.53 -10.90
CA ARG A 23 -16.45 37.25 -11.56
C ARG A 23 -15.06 36.69 -11.74
N LEU A 24 -14.78 35.57 -11.05
CA LEU A 24 -13.56 34.82 -11.28
C LEU A 24 -13.36 34.83 -12.79
N PRO A 25 -12.20 35.27 -13.32
CA PRO A 25 -11.96 35.24 -14.75
C PRO A 25 -12.50 33.92 -15.28
N SER A 26 -13.25 33.87 -16.39
CA SER A 26 -13.84 32.59 -16.86
C SER A 26 -12.79 31.46 -16.93
N ASN A 27 -11.52 31.84 -17.12
CA ASN A 27 -10.35 30.98 -17.13
C ASN A 27 -9.76 30.62 -15.75
N PHE A 28 -10.11 31.32 -14.67
CA PHE A 28 -9.64 31.04 -13.31
C PHE A 28 -10.29 29.80 -12.74
N ASN A 29 -11.60 29.64 -12.93
CA ASN A 29 -12.29 28.41 -12.53
C ASN A 29 -11.74 27.21 -13.33
N TYR A 30 -11.52 27.39 -14.64
CA TYR A 30 -10.91 26.39 -15.50
C TYR A 30 -9.50 26.00 -15.04
N ARG A 31 -8.59 26.98 -14.84
CA ARG A 31 -7.22 26.73 -14.38
C ARG A 31 -7.15 26.14 -12.97
N MET A 32 -8.07 26.53 -12.08
CA MET A 32 -8.19 25.94 -10.75
C MET A 32 -8.65 24.50 -10.81
N MET A 33 -9.69 24.18 -11.61
CA MET A 33 -10.15 22.81 -11.81
C MET A 33 -9.08 21.93 -12.44
N GLU A 34 -8.31 22.46 -13.39
CA GLU A 34 -7.17 21.77 -14.02
C GLU A 34 -6.10 21.41 -12.97
N GLN A 35 -5.74 22.35 -12.10
CA GLN A 35 -4.79 22.13 -11.02
C GLN A 35 -5.30 21.12 -9.97
N ILE A 36 -6.58 21.23 -9.58
CA ILE A 36 -7.22 20.26 -8.68
C ILE A 36 -7.22 18.86 -9.29
N ARG A 37 -7.47 18.73 -10.59
CA ARG A 37 -7.46 17.43 -11.28
C ARG A 37 -6.05 16.82 -11.30
N LEU A 38 -5.03 17.63 -11.58
CA LEU A 38 -3.63 17.20 -11.58
C LEU A 38 -3.15 16.81 -10.17
N GLU A 39 -3.57 17.53 -9.14
CA GLU A 39 -3.28 17.19 -7.74
C GLU A 39 -4.01 15.92 -7.29
N ALA A 40 -5.27 15.76 -7.67
CA ALA A 40 -6.06 14.55 -7.42
C ALA A 40 -5.45 13.33 -8.10
N GLU A 41 -5.00 13.46 -9.36
CA GLU A 41 -4.36 12.36 -10.10
C GLU A 41 -3.02 11.96 -9.47
N LYS A 42 -2.21 12.92 -9.01
CA LYS A 42 -0.97 12.65 -8.25
C LYS A 42 -1.26 11.96 -6.92
N GLN A 43 -2.29 12.40 -6.20
CA GLN A 43 -2.73 11.79 -4.94
C GLN A 43 -3.21 10.35 -5.16
N GLN A 44 -3.96 10.10 -6.23
CA GLN A 44 -4.50 8.79 -6.57
C GLN A 44 -3.39 7.78 -6.88
N LYS A 45 -2.39 8.17 -7.68
CA LYS A 45 -1.22 7.32 -7.99
C LYS A 45 -0.40 6.96 -6.76
N ARG A 46 -0.32 7.85 -5.76
CA ARG A 46 0.35 7.55 -4.47
C ARG A 46 -0.47 6.60 -3.62
N LYS A 47 -1.79 6.80 -3.54
CA LYS A 47 -2.70 5.93 -2.80
C LYS A 47 -2.72 4.51 -3.34
N GLU A 48 -2.73 4.34 -4.66
CA GLU A 48 -2.66 3.02 -5.29
C GLU A 48 -1.38 2.28 -4.93
N ARG A 49 -0.21 2.95 -4.99
CA ARG A 49 1.06 2.33 -4.60
C ARG A 49 1.14 1.98 -3.11
N VAL A 50 0.65 2.87 -2.24
CA VAL A 50 0.62 2.62 -0.80
C VAL A 50 -0.35 1.47 -0.46
N MET A 51 -1.51 1.42 -1.12
CA MET A 51 -2.47 0.33 -0.96
C MET A 51 -1.90 -1.01 -1.43
N LEU A 52 -1.23 -1.05 -2.58
CA LEU A 52 -0.56 -2.25 -3.08
C LEU A 52 0.55 -2.71 -2.14
N CYS A 53 1.41 -1.80 -1.65
CA CYS A 53 2.43 -2.12 -0.67
C CYS A 53 1.84 -2.66 0.63
N GLY A 54 0.75 -2.06 1.13
CA GLY A 54 0.04 -2.51 2.31
C GLY A 54 -0.57 -3.91 2.13
N MET A 55 -1.12 -4.20 0.95
CA MET A 55 -1.70 -5.50 0.62
C MET A 55 -0.62 -6.59 0.55
N ILE A 56 0.53 -6.32 -0.07
CA ILE A 56 1.69 -7.22 -0.10
C ILE A 56 2.21 -7.46 1.33
N ALA A 57 2.34 -6.41 2.13
CA ALA A 57 2.79 -6.53 3.52
C ALA A 57 1.82 -7.36 4.37
N GLY A 58 0.50 -7.19 4.17
CA GLY A 58 -0.52 -7.99 4.84
C GLY A 58 -0.44 -9.47 4.48
N ILE A 59 -0.24 -9.80 3.20
CA ILE A 59 -0.06 -11.20 2.75
C ILE A 59 1.21 -11.79 3.37
N LEU A 60 2.32 -11.05 3.38
CA LEU A 60 3.57 -11.52 4.00
C LEU A 60 3.42 -11.74 5.50
N LEU A 61 2.69 -10.88 6.21
CA LEU A 61 2.36 -11.06 7.62
C LEU A 61 1.52 -12.31 7.85
N LEU A 62 0.47 -12.51 7.05
CA LEU A 62 -0.39 -13.70 7.15
C LEU A 62 0.39 -14.98 6.85
N LEU A 63 1.25 -14.98 5.83
CA LEU A 63 2.13 -16.11 5.54
C LEU A 63 3.14 -16.34 6.67
N GLY A 64 3.73 -15.28 7.22
CA GLY A 64 4.66 -15.38 8.35
C GLY A 64 4.00 -15.96 9.59
N VAL A 65 2.79 -15.51 9.94
CA VAL A 65 2.00 -16.06 11.05
C VAL A 65 1.55 -17.49 10.73
N GLY A 66 1.15 -17.79 9.51
CA GLY A 66 0.79 -19.13 9.06
C GLY A 66 1.96 -20.10 9.19
N VAL A 67 3.15 -19.73 8.69
CA VAL A 67 4.37 -20.52 8.82
C VAL A 67 4.82 -20.59 10.27
N TYR A 68 4.75 -19.52 11.06
CA TYR A 68 5.11 -19.55 12.47
C TYR A 68 4.19 -20.46 13.29
N THR A 69 2.88 -20.40 13.05
CA THR A 69 1.93 -21.30 13.72
C THR A 69 2.10 -22.73 13.24
N LEU A 70 2.36 -22.96 11.95
CA LEU A 70 2.60 -24.28 11.40
C LEU A 70 3.94 -24.85 11.88
N VAL A 71 5.02 -24.08 11.95
CA VAL A 71 6.27 -24.54 12.57
C VAL A 71 6.04 -24.74 14.06
N PHE A 72 5.61 -23.75 14.84
CA PHE A 72 5.55 -23.92 16.29
C PHE A 72 4.48 -24.91 16.77
N LYS A 73 3.27 -24.91 16.19
CA LYS A 73 2.24 -25.91 16.53
C LYS A 73 2.54 -27.24 15.89
N LEU A 74 2.87 -27.28 14.60
CA LEU A 74 3.07 -28.56 13.91
C LEU A 74 4.42 -29.18 14.27
N GLU A 75 5.47 -28.47 14.71
CA GLU A 75 6.73 -29.00 15.29
C GLU A 75 6.49 -29.59 16.69
N PHE A 76 5.70 -28.91 17.54
CA PHE A 76 5.25 -29.49 18.82
C PHE A 76 4.34 -30.72 18.59
N ASN A 77 3.41 -30.65 17.64
CA ASN A 77 2.55 -31.77 17.26
C ASN A 77 3.32 -32.82 16.43
N PHE A 78 4.42 -32.48 15.77
CA PHE A 78 5.27 -33.41 15.02
C PHE A 78 5.98 -34.29 16.01
N LYS A 79 6.38 -33.81 17.18
CA LYS A 79 6.94 -34.70 18.19
C LYS A 79 5.93 -35.79 18.59
N GLU A 80 4.63 -35.47 18.64
CA GLU A 80 3.55 -36.40 18.98
C GLU A 80 3.07 -37.24 17.76
N TYR A 81 3.02 -36.66 16.56
CA TYR A 81 2.69 -37.34 15.29
C TYR A 81 3.85 -38.18 14.74
N LEU A 82 5.13 -37.78 14.88
CA LEU A 82 6.32 -38.61 14.60
C LEU A 82 6.48 -39.72 15.64
N SER A 83 5.97 -39.55 16.86
CA SER A 83 5.95 -40.67 17.81
C SER A 83 5.04 -41.81 17.33
N GLY A 84 4.02 -41.51 16.51
CA GLY A 84 3.15 -42.49 15.86
C GLY A 84 3.54 -42.82 14.41
N MET A 85 4.38 -42.01 13.78
CA MET A 85 4.90 -42.21 12.44
C MET A 85 6.41 -42.37 12.57
N ASP A 86 6.86 -43.62 12.77
CA ASP A 86 8.27 -44.00 12.88
C ASP A 86 9.10 -43.47 11.69
N PHE A 87 9.57 -42.23 11.81
CA PHE A 87 10.60 -41.64 10.94
C PHE A 87 11.99 -42.23 11.26
N SER A 88 12.07 -43.15 12.22
CA SER A 88 13.25 -43.97 12.55
C SER A 88 13.76 -44.80 11.36
N HIS A 89 12.98 -44.91 10.28
CA HIS A 89 13.35 -45.57 9.02
C HIS A 89 13.16 -44.69 7.77
N ALA A 90 13.12 -43.36 7.91
CA ALA A 90 13.35 -42.52 6.73
C ALA A 90 14.87 -42.54 6.47
N ASP A 91 15.29 -43.31 5.46
CA ASP A 91 16.68 -43.37 5.03
C ASP A 91 17.22 -41.94 4.93
N SER A 92 18.24 -41.63 5.74
CA SER A 92 18.84 -40.27 5.79
C SER A 92 19.26 -39.76 4.40
N SER A 93 19.53 -40.67 3.46
CA SER A 93 19.81 -40.38 2.06
C SER A 93 18.60 -39.82 1.30
N LEU A 94 17.39 -40.33 1.53
CA LEU A 94 16.14 -39.86 0.90
C LEU A 94 15.77 -38.47 1.41
N LEU A 95 15.88 -38.25 2.72
CA LEU A 95 15.66 -36.92 3.31
C LEU A 95 16.69 -35.90 2.80
N ALA A 96 17.96 -36.28 2.71
CA ALA A 96 19.01 -35.44 2.12
C ALA A 96 18.75 -35.14 0.64
N PHE A 97 18.26 -36.12 -0.12
CA PHE A 97 17.92 -35.96 -1.54
C PHE A 97 16.74 -35.01 -1.75
N TYR A 98 15.65 -35.15 -0.99
CA TYR A 98 14.51 -34.24 -1.09
C TYR A 98 14.84 -32.84 -0.56
N SER A 99 15.66 -32.75 0.49
CA SER A 99 16.20 -31.48 0.99
C SER A 99 17.04 -30.76 -0.08
N TYR A 100 17.87 -31.51 -0.82
CA TYR A 100 18.65 -30.98 -1.94
C TYR A 100 17.77 -30.45 -3.07
N ILE A 101 16.75 -31.20 -3.48
CA ILE A 101 15.79 -30.76 -4.51
C ILE A 101 15.02 -29.52 -4.04
N ALA A 102 14.54 -29.52 -2.80
CA ALA A 102 13.83 -28.37 -2.23
C ALA A 102 14.71 -27.11 -2.24
N THR A 103 15.99 -27.25 -1.85
CA THR A 103 16.96 -26.15 -1.88
C THR A 103 17.23 -25.66 -3.30
N LEU A 104 17.40 -26.58 -4.26
CA LEU A 104 17.59 -26.23 -5.68
C LEU A 104 16.40 -25.47 -6.26
N VAL A 105 15.19 -25.96 -6.02
CA VAL A 105 13.95 -25.32 -6.49
C VAL A 105 13.81 -23.94 -5.89
N LEU A 106 14.10 -23.78 -4.60
CA LEU A 106 14.02 -22.51 -3.89
C LEU A 106 15.05 -21.50 -4.42
N LEU A 107 16.26 -21.95 -4.73
CA LEU A 107 17.32 -21.15 -5.34
C LEU A 107 16.93 -20.72 -6.77
N LEU A 108 16.38 -21.65 -7.57
CA LEU A 108 15.91 -21.36 -8.93
C LEU A 108 14.76 -20.35 -8.92
N LEU A 109 13.80 -20.52 -8.02
CA LEU A 109 12.65 -19.62 -7.88
C LEU A 109 13.09 -18.22 -7.44
N GLY A 110 14.04 -18.16 -6.50
CA GLY A 110 14.66 -16.90 -6.06
C GLY A 110 15.39 -16.18 -7.20
N LEU A 111 16.13 -16.92 -8.02
CA LEU A 111 16.81 -16.38 -9.21
C LEU A 111 15.83 -15.94 -10.29
N ASP A 112 14.77 -16.70 -10.57
CA ASP A 112 13.73 -16.32 -11.54
C ASP A 112 13.03 -15.03 -11.10
N TYR A 113 12.70 -14.92 -9.81
CA TYR A 113 12.12 -13.71 -9.24
C TYR A 113 13.07 -12.51 -9.32
N TRP A 114 14.37 -12.72 -9.05
CA TRP A 114 15.40 -11.68 -9.17
C TRP A 114 15.59 -11.21 -10.61
N LEU A 115 15.59 -12.13 -11.57
CA LEU A 115 15.69 -11.83 -13.00
C LEU A 115 14.46 -11.06 -13.50
N ARG A 116 13.26 -11.45 -13.09
CA ARG A 116 12.03 -10.69 -13.40
C ARG A 116 12.10 -9.28 -12.81
N LYS A 117 12.52 -9.14 -11.55
CA LYS A 117 12.68 -7.83 -10.90
C LYS A 117 13.67 -6.92 -11.62
N LYS A 118 14.74 -7.46 -12.20
CA LYS A 118 15.69 -6.69 -13.01
C LYS A 118 15.14 -6.30 -14.38
N LYS A 119 14.39 -7.18 -15.06
CA LYS A 119 13.83 -6.89 -16.40
C LYS A 119 12.71 -5.83 -16.39
N PHE A 120 12.01 -5.63 -15.28
CA PHE A 120 11.00 -4.57 -15.14
C PHE A 120 11.58 -3.19 -14.74
N HIS A 121 12.90 -3.07 -14.63
CA HIS A 121 13.59 -1.83 -14.26
C HIS A 121 14.56 -1.33 -15.35
N SER A 122 14.32 -1.72 -16.62
CA SER A 122 14.92 -1.15 -17.82
C SER A 122 13.86 -0.79 -18.85
#